data_AF-A0A1G3Q8F8-F1
#
_entry.id   AF-A0A1G3Q8F8-F1
#
_cell.length_a   1.000
_cell.length_b   1.000
_cell.length_c   1.000
_cell.angle_alpha   90.00
_cell.angle_beta   90.00
_cell.angle_gamma   90.00
#
_symmetry.space_group_name_H-M   'P 1'
#
loop_
_entity.id
_entity.type
_entity.pdbx_description
1 polymer ?
#
loop_
_entity_poly.entity_id
_entity_poly.type
_entity_poly.pdbx_seq_one_letter_code
_entity_poly.pdbx_strand_id
1 'polypeptide(L)'
;MNYILILISAVLVNNFVMARFLGLCPFIGVSTKYSSSLGMGLAVIFVMTMSGSATWFLDRFILIPLNLGFLKTIVFILVIATLVQLVEMIIKKSAPLLYDALGIYLPLISTNCAVLGVTLINIDAGYSLLENIVHSAGGGIGFTLALIILSTIRERLEYAPIPECFKGAPIAFISAGLVSLAFLGFSGLPVK
;
A
#
# COMPACT_ATOMS: atom_id res chain seq x y z
N MET A 1 20.41 -14.61 5.21
CA MET A 1 19.36 -14.23 4.25
C MET A 1 19.25 -12.71 4.28
N ASN A 2 19.59 -12.03 3.18
CA ASN A 2 19.80 -10.58 3.19
C ASN A 2 18.49 -9.80 3.37
N TYR A 3 18.27 -9.20 4.53
CA TYR A 3 17.14 -8.28 4.79
C TYR A 3 17.03 -7.18 3.73
N ILE A 4 18.17 -6.74 3.20
CA ILE A 4 18.27 -5.77 2.10
C ILE A 4 17.70 -6.34 0.79
N LEU A 5 17.90 -7.62 0.48
CA LEU A 5 17.34 -8.28 -0.70
C LEU A 5 15.82 -8.45 -0.57
N ILE A 6 15.31 -8.78 0.61
CA ILE A 6 13.86 -8.84 0.88
C ILE A 6 13.23 -7.46 0.70
N LEU A 7 13.87 -6.41 1.21
CA LEU A 7 13.40 -5.04 1.10
C LEU A 7 13.43 -4.56 -0.36
N ILE A 8 14.52 -4.80 -1.09
CA ILE A 8 14.63 -4.45 -2.52
C ILE A 8 13.62 -5.26 -3.35
N SER A 9 13.40 -6.53 -3.03
CA SER A 9 12.40 -7.36 -3.69
C SER A 9 10.99 -6.83 -3.45
N ALA A 10 10.63 -6.51 -2.21
CA ALA A 10 9.31 -6.00 -1.86
C ALA A 10 9.03 -4.62 -2.48
N VAL A 11 10.05 -3.77 -2.57
CA VAL A 11 9.92 -2.40 -3.11
C VAL A 11 9.91 -2.38 -4.64
N LEU A 12 10.79 -3.15 -5.30
CA LEU A 12 10.96 -3.10 -6.77
C LEU A 12 10.38 -4.31 -7.52
N VAL A 13 10.62 -5.55 -7.05
CA VAL A 13 10.36 -6.76 -7.87
C VAL A 13 8.95 -7.33 -7.66
N ASN A 14 8.45 -7.32 -6.42
CA ASN A 14 7.09 -7.73 -6.03
C ASN A 14 6.25 -6.51 -5.60
N ASN A 15 6.40 -5.38 -6.26
CA ASN A 15 5.65 -4.18 -5.91
C ASN A 15 4.14 -4.45 -5.99
N PHE A 16 3.44 -4.33 -4.86
CA PHE A 16 2.01 -4.64 -4.72
C PHE A 16 1.13 -3.85 -5.70
N VAL A 17 1.51 -2.61 -6.03
CA VAL A 17 0.72 -1.74 -6.90
C VAL A 17 0.99 -2.03 -8.37
N MET A 18 2.26 -2.12 -8.76
CA MET A 18 2.64 -2.19 -10.18
C MET A 18 2.79 -3.60 -10.74
N ALA A 19 3.13 -4.59 -9.91
CA ALA A 19 3.29 -5.98 -10.34
C ALA A 19 2.07 -6.85 -9.99
N ARG A 20 1.35 -6.52 -8.91
CA ARG A 20 0.19 -7.31 -8.43
C ARG A 20 -1.15 -6.58 -8.53
N PHE A 21 -1.17 -5.30 -8.95
CA PHE A 21 -2.37 -4.49 -9.14
C PHE A 21 -3.26 -4.32 -7.88
N LEU A 22 -2.68 -4.35 -6.67
CA LEU A 22 -3.40 -4.11 -5.43
C LEU A 22 -3.34 -2.63 -5.02
N GLY A 23 -4.41 -2.13 -4.41
CA GLY A 23 -4.45 -0.78 -3.83
C GLY A 23 -4.76 0.35 -4.81
N LEU A 24 -5.39 0.03 -5.95
CA LEU A 24 -5.73 1.00 -7.00
C LEU A 24 -6.72 2.09 -6.55
N CYS A 25 -7.58 1.80 -5.57
CA CYS A 25 -8.63 2.72 -5.11
C CYS A 25 -8.06 4.04 -4.54
N PRO A 26 -7.19 4.03 -3.51
CA PRO A 26 -6.53 5.25 -3.06
C PRO A 26 -5.48 5.77 -4.07
N PHE A 27 -4.92 4.87 -4.87
CA PHE A 27 -3.91 5.21 -5.87
C PHE A 27 -4.43 6.18 -6.95
N ILE A 28 -5.63 5.95 -7.48
CA ILE A 28 -6.25 6.86 -8.46
C ILE A 28 -6.91 8.07 -7.78
N GLY A 29 -7.43 7.91 -6.56
CA GLY A 29 -8.13 8.99 -5.85
C GLY A 29 -7.23 10.13 -5.36
N VAL A 30 -6.03 9.80 -4.87
CA VAL A 30 -5.16 10.77 -4.15
C VAL A 30 -3.98 11.26 -4.98
N SER A 31 -3.74 10.69 -6.16
CA SER A 31 -2.60 11.04 -7.05
C SER A 31 -2.78 12.34 -7.86
N THR A 32 -3.65 13.25 -7.44
CA THR A 32 -3.81 14.56 -8.12
C THR A 32 -2.75 15.56 -7.67
N LYS A 33 -2.33 15.52 -6.40
CA LYS A 33 -1.36 16.45 -5.83
C LYS A 33 -0.23 15.69 -5.13
N TYR A 34 1.00 16.18 -5.30
CA TYR A 34 2.19 15.59 -4.69
C TYR A 34 2.12 15.60 -3.16
N SER A 35 1.68 16.73 -2.57
CA SER A 35 1.59 16.89 -1.11
C SER A 35 0.60 15.90 -0.47
N SER A 36 -0.57 15.70 -1.10
CA SER A 36 -1.57 14.72 -0.66
C SER A 36 -1.09 13.28 -0.83
N SER A 37 -0.42 12.98 -1.94
CA SER A 37 0.13 11.65 -2.22
C SER A 37 1.20 11.23 -1.22
N LEU A 38 2.07 12.16 -0.82
CA LEU A 38 3.12 11.91 0.17
C LEU A 38 2.51 11.64 1.56
N GLY A 39 1.52 12.45 1.97
CA GLY A 39 0.81 12.24 3.24
C GLY A 39 0.08 10.89 3.29
N MET A 40 -0.58 10.50 2.20
CA MET A 40 -1.25 9.21 2.09
C MET A 40 -0.26 8.04 2.13
N GLY A 41 0.86 8.15 1.40
CA GLY A 41 1.89 7.12 1.38
C GLY A 41 2.49 6.85 2.75
N LEU A 42 2.84 7.92 3.50
CA LEU A 42 3.34 7.79 4.87
C LEU A 42 2.33 7.12 5.81
N ALA A 43 1.05 7.47 5.71
CA ALA A 43 0.01 6.83 6.50
C ALA A 43 -0.10 5.32 6.18
N VAL A 44 -0.04 4.95 4.89
CA VAL A 44 -0.08 3.56 4.45
C VAL A 44 1.15 2.77 4.91
N ILE A 45 2.37 3.35 4.84
CA ILE A 45 3.59 2.70 5.38
C ILE A 45 3.41 2.35 6.85
N PHE A 46 2.93 3.30 7.65
CA PHE A 46 2.72 3.10 9.07
C PHE A 46 1.68 2.01 9.35
N VAL A 47 0.52 2.07 8.69
CA VAL A 47 -0.55 1.07 8.84
C VAL A 47 -0.11 -0.31 8.36
N MET A 48 0.58 -0.42 7.22
CA MET A 48 1.10 -1.71 6.70
C MET A 48 2.09 -2.34 7.66
N THR A 49 3.00 -1.55 8.24
CA THR A 49 4.00 -2.05 9.18
C THR A 49 3.36 -2.54 10.48
N MET A 50 2.44 -1.75 11.05
CA MET A 50 1.73 -2.14 12.28
C MET A 50 0.79 -3.34 12.06
N SER A 51 0.03 -3.35 10.97
CA SER A 51 -0.87 -4.46 10.64
C SER A 51 -0.09 -5.74 10.36
N GLY A 52 1.05 -5.67 9.66
CA GLY A 52 1.97 -6.80 9.50
C GLY A 52 2.39 -7.41 10.82
N SER A 53 2.87 -6.58 11.76
CA SER A 53 3.27 -7.05 13.09
C SER A 53 2.09 -7.66 13.87
N ALA A 54 0.96 -6.96 13.93
CA ALA A 54 -0.21 -7.40 14.68
C ALA A 54 -0.80 -8.72 14.15
N THR A 55 -0.92 -8.85 12.82
CA THR A 55 -1.47 -10.07 12.20
C THR A 55 -0.56 -11.28 12.39
N TRP A 56 0.77 -11.10 12.42
CA TRP A 56 1.72 -12.18 12.72
C TRP A 56 1.59 -12.70 14.16
N PHE A 57 1.43 -11.79 15.14
CA PHE A 57 1.15 -12.20 16.51
C PHE A 57 -0.18 -12.96 16.61
N LEU A 58 -1.24 -12.46 15.98
CA LEU A 58 -2.54 -13.11 16.03
C LEU A 58 -2.55 -14.48 15.34
N ASP A 59 -1.85 -14.61 14.21
CA ASP A 59 -1.77 -15.88 13.50
C ASP A 59 -1.03 -16.93 14.35
N ARG A 60 0.15 -16.58 14.87
CA ARG A 60 1.01 -17.51 15.63
C ARG A 60 0.44 -17.90 16.99
N PHE A 61 -0.15 -16.95 17.71
CA PHE A 61 -0.60 -17.15 19.10
C PHE A 61 -2.09 -17.50 19.22
N ILE A 62 -2.91 -17.25 18.20
CA ILE A 62 -4.37 -17.48 18.28
C ILE A 62 -4.84 -18.43 17.18
N LEU A 63 -4.61 -18.13 15.91
CA LEU A 63 -5.23 -18.92 14.82
C LEU A 63 -4.65 -20.33 14.71
N ILE A 64 -3.33 -20.48 14.84
CA ILE A 64 -2.67 -21.79 14.81
C ILE A 64 -3.11 -22.68 15.98
N PRO A 65 -3.05 -22.24 17.26
CA PRO A 65 -3.43 -23.11 18.37
C PRO A 65 -4.92 -23.44 18.41
N LEU A 66 -5.80 -22.55 17.95
CA LEU A 66 -7.23 -22.84 17.89
C LEU A 66 -7.68 -23.48 16.54
N ASN A 67 -6.77 -23.70 15.58
CA ASN A 67 -7.04 -24.34 14.29
C ASN A 67 -8.09 -23.62 13.41
N LEU A 68 -8.24 -22.29 13.54
CA LEU A 68 -9.23 -21.48 12.80
C LEU A 68 -8.65 -20.82 11.54
N GLY A 69 -7.92 -21.58 10.72
CA GLY A 69 -7.33 -21.05 9.48
C GLY A 69 -8.36 -20.41 8.52
N PHE A 70 -9.61 -20.87 8.55
CA PHE A 70 -10.69 -20.37 7.68
C PHE A 70 -11.15 -18.93 8.01
N LEU A 71 -10.91 -18.44 9.24
CA LEU A 71 -11.31 -17.09 9.68
C LEU A 71 -10.22 -16.03 9.46
N LYS A 72 -9.04 -16.42 8.95
CA LYS A 72 -7.86 -15.57 8.80
C LYS A 72 -8.17 -14.21 8.16
N THR A 73 -8.82 -14.21 7.00
CA THR A 73 -9.14 -12.98 6.27
C THR A 73 -10.04 -12.04 7.08
N ILE A 74 -11.06 -12.58 7.75
CA ILE A 74 -12.02 -11.78 8.52
C ILE A 74 -11.32 -11.14 9.74
N VAL A 75 -10.51 -11.92 10.45
CA VAL A 75 -9.74 -11.43 11.60
C VAL A 75 -8.77 -10.33 11.16
N PHE A 76 -8.08 -10.49 10.02
CA PHE A 76 -7.12 -9.48 9.56
C PHE A 76 -7.81 -8.19 9.14
N ILE A 77 -8.96 -8.25 8.47
CA ILE A 77 -9.74 -7.04 8.13
C ILE A 77 -10.14 -6.30 9.41
N LEU A 78 -10.59 -7.01 10.45
CA LEU A 78 -10.99 -6.41 11.73
C LEU A 78 -9.81 -5.72 12.44
N VAL A 79 -8.63 -6.35 12.42
CA VAL A 79 -7.40 -5.78 12.99
C VAL A 79 -6.97 -4.54 12.22
N ILE A 80 -7.00 -4.58 10.89
CA ILE A 80 -6.67 -3.42 10.05
C ILE A 80 -7.66 -2.28 10.31
N ALA A 81 -8.96 -2.56 10.37
CA ALA A 81 -10.00 -1.55 10.61
C ALA A 81 -9.81 -0.84 11.96
N THR A 82 -9.53 -1.59 13.03
CA THR A 82 -9.28 -1.01 14.37
C THR A 82 -8.01 -0.17 14.41
N LEU A 83 -6.93 -0.60 13.75
CA LEU A 83 -5.69 0.17 13.66
C LEU A 83 -5.87 1.45 12.83
N VAL A 84 -6.56 1.38 11.69
CA VAL A 84 -6.84 2.55 10.85
C VAL A 84 -7.70 3.57 11.60
N GLN A 85 -8.71 3.11 12.34
CA GLN A 85 -9.53 3.99 13.17
C GLN A 85 -8.70 4.74 14.22
N LEU A 86 -7.74 4.05 14.84
CA LEU A 86 -6.82 4.68 15.78
C LEU A 86 -5.94 5.73 15.09
N VAL A 87 -5.42 5.42 13.90
CA VAL A 87 -4.62 6.35 13.10
C VAL A 87 -5.43 7.58 12.68
N GLU A 88 -6.69 7.40 12.29
CA GLU A 88 -7.59 8.51 11.93
C GLU A 88 -7.75 9.50 13.10
N MET A 89 -7.97 8.98 14.31
CA MET A 89 -8.06 9.82 15.52
C MET A 89 -6.76 10.58 15.82
N ILE A 90 -5.59 9.94 15.61
CA ILE A 90 -4.29 10.58 15.81
C ILE A 90 -4.05 11.70 14.78
N ILE A 91 -4.36 11.44 13.50
CA ILE A 91 -4.17 12.42 12.41
C ILE A 91 -5.09 13.63 12.62
N LYS A 92 -6.35 13.40 13.00
CA LYS A 92 -7.31 14.47 13.30
C LYS A 92 -6.81 15.42 14.40
N LYS A 93 -6.07 14.90 15.38
CA LYS A 93 -5.50 15.70 16.47
C LYS A 93 -4.16 16.35 16.12
N SER A 94 -3.31 15.65 15.38
CA SER A 94 -1.90 16.06 15.17
C SER A 94 -1.71 16.92 13.91
N ALA A 95 -2.50 16.71 12.87
CA ALA A 95 -2.34 17.35 11.56
C ALA A 95 -3.71 17.64 10.89
N PRO A 96 -4.47 18.65 11.36
CA PRO A 96 -5.79 18.97 10.83
C PRO A 96 -5.78 19.34 9.34
N LEU A 97 -4.73 20.02 8.87
CA LEU A 97 -4.56 20.34 7.45
C LEU A 97 -4.50 19.10 6.54
N LEU A 98 -3.90 18.01 7.03
CA LEU A 98 -3.82 16.76 6.27
C LEU A 98 -5.16 16.02 6.33
N TYR A 99 -5.85 16.05 7.47
CA TYR A 99 -7.18 15.48 7.63
C TYR A 99 -8.20 16.16 6.69
N ASP A 100 -8.17 17.48 6.54
CA ASP A 100 -9.07 18.18 5.62
C ASP A 100 -8.79 17.84 4.14
N ALA A 101 -7.53 17.58 3.79
CA ALA A 101 -7.14 17.18 2.44
C ALA A 101 -7.44 15.72 2.11
N LEU A 102 -7.33 14.81 3.09
CA LEU A 102 -7.44 13.36 2.90
C LEU A 102 -8.74 12.76 3.47
N GLY A 103 -9.59 13.51 4.17
CA GLY A 103 -10.61 12.99 5.11
C GLY A 103 -11.43 11.80 4.60
N ILE A 104 -11.92 11.87 3.36
CA ILE A 104 -12.73 10.79 2.74
C ILE A 104 -11.89 9.53 2.43
N TYR A 105 -10.58 9.69 2.20
CA TYR A 105 -9.65 8.63 1.84
C TYR A 105 -9.01 7.92 3.04
N LEU A 106 -9.08 8.46 4.27
CA LEU A 106 -8.57 7.75 5.46
C LEU A 106 -9.29 6.41 5.70
N PRO A 107 -10.63 6.33 5.65
CA PRO A 107 -11.34 5.05 5.75
C PRO A 107 -10.99 4.06 4.63
N LEU A 108 -10.62 4.54 3.44
CA LEU A 108 -10.20 3.69 2.32
C LEU A 108 -8.88 2.95 2.58
N ILE A 109 -8.10 3.35 3.61
CA ILE A 109 -6.92 2.58 4.04
C ILE A 109 -7.35 1.21 4.60
N SER A 110 -8.48 1.15 5.31
CA SER A 110 -8.96 -0.09 5.95
C SER A 110 -9.37 -1.17 4.94
N THR A 111 -9.89 -0.74 3.78
CA THR A 111 -10.29 -1.60 2.67
C THR A 111 -9.24 -1.69 1.56
N ASN A 112 -8.01 -1.21 1.83
CA ASN A 112 -6.95 -1.25 0.85
C ASN A 112 -6.43 -2.67 0.65
N CYS A 113 -6.61 -3.19 -0.57
CA CYS A 113 -6.18 -4.53 -0.95
C CYS A 113 -4.67 -4.74 -0.76
N ALA A 114 -3.83 -3.70 -0.88
CA ALA A 114 -2.39 -3.83 -0.66
C ALA A 114 -2.05 -4.12 0.81
N VAL A 115 -2.79 -3.52 1.75
CA VAL A 115 -2.62 -3.72 3.20
C VAL A 115 -3.06 -5.13 3.61
N LEU A 116 -4.19 -5.60 3.10
CA LEU A 116 -4.65 -6.97 3.33
C LEU A 116 -3.73 -7.99 2.64
N GLY A 117 -3.29 -7.69 1.42
CA GLY A 117 -2.41 -8.57 0.65
C GLY A 117 -1.08 -8.80 1.36
N VAL A 118 -0.42 -7.75 1.85
CA VAL A 118 0.90 -7.90 2.50
C VAL A 118 0.82 -8.79 3.74
N THR A 119 -0.24 -8.66 4.54
CA THR A 119 -0.38 -9.48 5.77
C THR A 119 -0.62 -10.95 5.45
N LEU A 120 -1.45 -11.25 4.45
CA LEU A 120 -1.68 -12.62 3.99
C LEU A 120 -0.40 -13.24 3.39
N ILE A 121 0.27 -12.51 2.49
CA ILE A 121 1.47 -13.00 1.80
C ILE A 121 2.60 -13.26 2.78
N ASN A 122 2.78 -12.42 3.81
CA ASN A 122 3.84 -12.61 4.79
C ASN A 122 3.65 -13.87 5.62
N ILE A 123 2.40 -14.22 5.89
CA ILE A 123 2.07 -15.39 6.70
C ILE A 123 2.14 -16.65 5.85
N ASP A 124 1.66 -16.62 4.61
CA ASP A 124 1.78 -17.75 3.68
C ASP A 124 3.25 -18.04 3.32
N ALA A 125 4.10 -17.00 3.28
CA ALA A 125 5.55 -17.14 3.10
C ALA A 125 6.29 -17.65 4.35
N GLY A 126 5.62 -17.74 5.52
CA GLY A 126 6.21 -18.22 6.76
C GLY A 126 7.31 -17.33 7.33
N TYR A 127 7.27 -16.01 7.07
CA TYR A 127 8.31 -15.09 7.54
C TYR A 127 8.39 -15.01 9.07
N SER A 128 9.60 -14.83 9.58
CA SER A 128 9.82 -14.46 10.99
C SER A 128 9.31 -13.05 11.28
N LEU A 129 9.12 -12.71 12.56
CA LEU A 129 8.59 -11.39 12.97
C LEU A 129 9.39 -10.22 12.35
N LEU A 130 10.72 -10.34 12.34
CA LEU A 130 11.61 -9.30 11.81
C LEU A 130 11.49 -9.18 10.29
N GLU A 131 11.45 -10.31 9.59
CA GLU A 131 11.28 -10.35 8.12
C GLU A 131 9.92 -9.82 7.68
N ASN A 132 8.87 -10.15 8.43
CA ASN A 132 7.51 -9.66 8.21
C ASN A 132 7.43 -8.12 8.35
N ILE A 133 8.03 -7.55 9.40
CA ILE A 133 8.08 -6.09 9.57
C ILE A 133 8.83 -5.43 8.41
N VAL A 134 9.99 -5.98 8.03
CA VAL A 134 10.80 -5.46 6.91
C VAL A 134 10.05 -5.55 5.59
N HIS A 135 9.36 -6.66 5.32
CA HIS A 135 8.57 -6.85 4.11
C HIS A 135 7.34 -5.93 4.06
N SER A 136 6.63 -5.77 5.19
CA SER A 136 5.50 -4.84 5.30
C SER A 136 5.90 -3.38 5.13
N ALA A 137 7.02 -2.97 5.73
CA ALA A 137 7.57 -1.63 5.54
C ALA A 137 8.01 -1.42 4.08
N GLY A 138 8.68 -2.41 3.48
CA GLY A 138 9.05 -2.42 2.07
C GLY A 138 7.84 -2.29 1.14
N GLY A 139 6.76 -3.03 1.40
CA GLY A 139 5.51 -2.94 0.65
C GLY A 139 4.88 -1.55 0.71
N GLY A 140 4.88 -0.91 1.89
CA GLY A 140 4.40 0.46 2.05
C GLY A 140 5.27 1.50 1.32
N ILE A 141 6.59 1.32 1.34
CA ILE A 141 7.53 2.18 0.62
C ILE A 141 7.31 2.04 -0.89
N GLY A 142 7.12 0.80 -1.38
CA GLY A 142 6.79 0.52 -2.78
C GLY A 142 5.47 1.17 -3.23
N PHE A 143 4.46 1.13 -2.36
CA PHE A 143 3.17 1.82 -2.59
C PHE A 143 3.35 3.34 -2.67
N THR A 144 4.11 3.92 -1.75
CA THR A 144 4.38 5.36 -1.70
C THR A 144 5.17 5.84 -2.91
N LEU A 145 6.18 5.07 -3.32
CA LEU A 145 6.97 5.36 -4.51
C LEU A 145 6.11 5.34 -5.78
N ALA A 146 5.25 4.33 -5.93
CA ALA A 146 4.32 4.27 -7.05
C ALA A 146 3.37 5.47 -7.06
N LEU A 147 2.81 5.83 -5.88
CA LEU A 147 1.92 6.97 -5.72
C LEU A 147 2.58 8.30 -6.14
N ILE A 148 3.82 8.52 -5.69
CA ILE A 148 4.58 9.74 -6.01
C ILE A 148 4.84 9.82 -7.51
N ILE A 149 5.28 8.74 -8.15
CA ILE A 149 5.52 8.69 -9.59
C ILE A 149 4.25 9.06 -10.36
N LEU A 150 3.11 8.44 -10.02
CA LEU A 150 1.85 8.74 -10.69
C LEU A 150 1.42 10.19 -10.44
N SER A 151 1.56 10.68 -9.20
CA SER A 151 1.19 12.06 -8.87
C SER A 151 1.99 13.08 -9.67
N THR A 152 3.30 12.89 -9.83
CA THR A 152 4.14 13.79 -10.63
C THR A 152 3.78 13.74 -12.11
N ILE A 153 3.45 12.55 -12.64
CA ILE A 153 2.98 12.41 -14.03
C ILE A 153 1.64 13.13 -14.21
N ARG A 154 0.72 12.99 -13.26
CA ARG A 154 -0.61 13.61 -13.30
C ARG A 154 -0.55 15.13 -13.19
N GLU A 155 0.27 15.68 -12.28
CA GLU A 155 0.51 17.13 -12.20
C GLU A 155 1.06 17.68 -13.51
N ARG A 156 1.97 16.96 -14.20
CA ARG A 156 2.47 17.39 -15.52
C ARG A 156 1.40 17.30 -16.62
N LEU A 157 0.55 16.28 -16.58
CA LEU A 157 -0.52 16.08 -17.54
C LEU A 157 -1.58 17.19 -17.47
N GLU A 158 -1.80 17.83 -16.31
CA GLU A 158 -2.73 18.96 -16.21
C GLU A 158 -2.36 20.15 -17.12
N TYR A 159 -1.08 20.32 -17.43
CA TYR A 159 -0.59 21.36 -18.33
C TYR A 159 -0.51 20.92 -19.81
N ALA A 160 -0.77 19.65 -20.10
CA ALA A 160 -0.70 19.11 -21.45
C ALA A 160 -2.02 19.28 -22.21
N PRO A 161 -1.99 19.44 -23.55
CA PRO A 161 -3.21 19.50 -24.36
C PRO A 161 -3.84 18.10 -24.50
N ILE A 162 -4.66 17.71 -23.52
CA ILE A 162 -5.39 16.43 -23.51
C ILE A 162 -6.83 16.66 -24.01
N PRO A 163 -7.37 15.81 -24.92
CA PRO A 163 -8.77 15.85 -25.32
C PRO A 163 -9.71 15.74 -24.11
N GLU A 164 -10.85 16.45 -24.13
CA GLU A 164 -11.74 16.54 -22.97
C GLU A 164 -12.24 15.19 -22.47
N CYS A 165 -12.51 14.25 -23.38
CA CYS A 165 -12.97 12.90 -23.05
C CYS A 165 -11.96 12.07 -22.22
N PHE A 166 -10.67 12.42 -22.25
CA PHE A 166 -9.62 11.70 -21.54
C PHE A 166 -9.21 12.34 -20.22
N LYS A 167 -9.70 13.55 -19.91
CA LYS A 167 -9.34 14.26 -18.67
C LYS A 167 -9.80 13.49 -17.43
N GLY A 168 -8.99 13.53 -16.36
CA GLY A 168 -9.33 12.91 -15.07
C GLY A 168 -8.96 11.42 -14.97
N ALA A 169 -9.93 10.57 -14.66
CA ALA A 169 -9.70 9.15 -14.42
C ALA A 169 -9.17 8.36 -15.63
N PRO A 170 -9.66 8.57 -16.88
CA PRO A 170 -9.20 7.80 -18.04
C PRO A 170 -7.69 7.93 -18.29
N ILE A 171 -7.16 9.17 -18.30
CA ILE A 171 -5.72 9.40 -18.46
C ILE A 171 -4.91 8.88 -17.27
N ALA A 172 -5.48 8.87 -16.06
CA ALA A 172 -4.84 8.29 -14.88
C ALA A 172 -4.66 6.77 -15.02
N PHE A 173 -5.65 6.05 -15.57
CA PHE A 173 -5.51 4.62 -15.85
C PHE A 173 -4.53 4.33 -17.00
N ILE A 174 -4.55 5.13 -18.06
CA ILE A 174 -3.59 4.98 -19.18
C ILE A 174 -2.16 5.20 -18.68
N SER A 175 -1.92 6.28 -17.93
CA SER A 175 -0.59 6.57 -17.37
C SER A 175 -0.16 5.52 -16.35
N ALA A 176 -1.06 5.04 -15.47
CA ALA A 176 -0.78 3.92 -14.59
C ALA A 176 -0.38 2.64 -15.36
N GLY A 177 -1.06 2.33 -16.46
CA GLY A 177 -0.71 1.21 -17.33
C GLY A 177 0.68 1.34 -17.97
N LEU A 178 1.03 2.53 -18.47
CA LEU A 178 2.36 2.81 -19.01
C LEU A 178 3.46 2.70 -17.94
N VAL A 179 3.20 3.19 -16.73
CA VAL A 179 4.13 3.04 -15.60
C VAL A 179 4.27 1.56 -15.22
N SER A 180 3.17 0.79 -15.17
CA SER A 180 3.23 -0.64 -14.89
C SER A 180 4.09 -1.39 -15.93
N LEU A 181 3.96 -1.07 -17.22
CA LEU A 181 4.83 -1.63 -18.27
C LEU A 181 6.31 -1.31 -18.05
N ALA A 182 6.65 -0.11 -17.61
CA ALA A 182 8.03 0.24 -17.26
C ALA A 182 8.54 -0.57 -16.07
N PHE A 183 7.69 -0.82 -15.07
CA PHE A 183 8.05 -1.61 -13.88
C PHE A 183 8.16 -3.11 -14.16
N LEU A 184 7.46 -3.65 -15.17
CA LEU A 184 7.64 -5.05 -15.61
C LEU A 184 9.08 -5.34 -16.06
N GLY A 185 9.84 -4.33 -16.50
CA GLY A 185 11.27 -4.48 -16.81
C GLY A 185 12.11 -4.95 -15.61
N PHE A 186 11.67 -4.70 -14.37
CA PHE A 186 12.36 -5.15 -13.15
C PHE A 186 12.00 -6.58 -12.73
N SER A 187 10.99 -7.20 -13.34
CA SER A 187 10.55 -8.57 -13.00
C SER A 187 11.58 -9.66 -13.30
N GLY A 188 12.56 -9.37 -14.17
CA GLY A 188 13.65 -10.28 -14.53
C GLY A 188 14.87 -10.23 -13.59
N LEU A 189 14.86 -9.38 -12.55
CA LEU A 189 15.98 -9.31 -11.60
C LEU A 189 16.04 -10.59 -10.75
N PRO A 190 17.17 -11.33 -10.76
CA PRO A 190 17.32 -12.52 -9.92
C PRO A 190 17.54 -12.08 -8.47
N VAL A 191 16.45 -11.88 -7.75
CA VAL A 191 16.46 -11.67 -6.30
C VAL A 191 16.43 -13.06 -5.65
N LYS A 192 17.59 -13.71 -5.58
CA LYS A 192 17.84 -14.87 -4.72
C LYS A 192 18.72 -14.48 -3.55
#